data_AF-A0A9X1VE21-F1
#
_entry.id   AF-A0A9X1VE21-F1
#
_cell.length_a   1.000
_cell.length_b   1.000
_cell.length_c   1.000
_cell.angle_alpha   90.00
_cell.angle_beta   90.00
_cell.angle_gamma   90.00
#
_symmetry.space_group_name_H-M   'P 1'
#
loop_
_entity.id
_entity.type
_entity.pdbx_description
1 polymer ?
#
loop_
_entity_poly.entity_id
_entity_poly.type
_entity_poly.pdbx_seq_one_letter_code
_entity_poly.pdbx_strand_id
1 'polypeptide(L)'
;MRVYDKEFKEEAIKLSYEVGPTVASNQLGIPSTTLYTWRSQSKQHGSLAFVGSGHPRIDPKTAELKGLEKKIRELESANDILKKALAFFAESQKR
;
A
#
# COMPACT_ATOMS: atom_id res chain seq x y z
N MET A 1 -16.08 -1.30 -22.09
CA MET A 1 -16.01 -1.36 -20.61
C MET A 1 -15.73 0.04 -20.10
N ARG A 2 -16.62 0.63 -19.26
CA ARG A 2 -16.35 1.96 -18.70
C ARG A 2 -15.27 1.85 -17.63
N VAL A 3 -14.25 2.70 -17.73
CA VAL A 3 -13.21 2.83 -16.71
C VAL A 3 -13.60 4.02 -15.84
N TYR A 4 -13.54 3.83 -14.53
CA TYR A 4 -13.80 4.89 -13.55
C TYR A 4 -12.53 5.11 -12.73
N ASP A 5 -12.23 6.38 -12.49
CA ASP A 5 -11.08 6.79 -11.68
C ASP A 5 -11.31 6.46 -10.20
N LYS A 6 -10.24 6.49 -9.41
CA LYS A 6 -10.27 6.11 -7.99
C LYS A 6 -11.17 7.07 -7.20
N GLU A 7 -11.02 8.36 -7.46
CA GLU A 7 -11.75 9.44 -6.81
C GLU A 7 -13.25 9.29 -7.03
N PHE A 8 -13.66 9.01 -8.29
CA PHE A 8 -15.06 8.76 -8.62
C PHE A 8 -15.64 7.57 -7.86
N LYS A 9 -14.89 6.47 -7.74
CA LYS A 9 -15.35 5.28 -7.00
C LYS A 9 -15.50 5.58 -5.51
N GLU A 10 -14.59 6.35 -4.93
CA GLU A 10 -14.63 6.75 -3.53
C GLU A 10 -15.83 7.66 -3.24
N GLU A 11 -16.08 8.66 -4.09
CA GLU A 11 -17.25 9.54 -3.97
C GLU A 11 -18.55 8.77 -4.18
N ALA A 12 -18.62 7.87 -5.16
CA ALA A 12 -19.79 7.04 -5.40
C ALA A 12 -20.13 6.16 -4.19
N ILE A 13 -19.11 5.58 -3.56
CA ILE A 13 -19.27 4.80 -2.32
C ILE A 13 -19.76 5.70 -1.19
N LYS A 14 -19.18 6.89 -1.00
CA LYS A 14 -19.62 7.83 0.04
C LYS A 14 -21.09 8.20 -0.12
N LEU A 15 -21.48 8.61 -1.33
CA LEU A 15 -22.88 8.90 -1.65
C LEU A 15 -23.79 7.70 -1.39
N SER A 16 -23.34 6.49 -1.69
CA SER A 16 -24.11 5.26 -1.42
C SER A 16 -24.38 4.99 0.06
N TYR A 17 -23.55 5.50 0.98
CA TYR A 17 -23.78 5.42 2.42
C TYR A 17 -24.74 6.50 2.92
N GLU A 18 -24.79 7.66 2.25
CA GLU A 18 -25.66 8.78 2.60
C GLU A 18 -27.10 8.58 2.11
N VAL A 19 -27.29 8.25 0.83
CA VAL A 19 -28.62 8.15 0.19
C VAL A 19 -29.05 6.72 -0.12
N GLY A 20 -28.16 5.75 0.09
CA GLY A 20 -28.38 4.34 -0.25
C GLY A 20 -27.85 3.97 -1.66
N PRO A 21 -27.47 2.70 -1.88
CA PRO A 21 -26.79 2.26 -3.09
C PRO A 21 -27.66 2.34 -4.35
N THR A 22 -28.97 2.07 -4.24
CA THR A 22 -29.88 2.15 -5.38
C THR A 22 -30.09 3.59 -5.85
N VAL A 23 -30.27 4.53 -4.92
CA VAL A 23 -30.46 5.95 -5.24
C VAL A 23 -29.17 6.55 -5.80
N ALA A 24 -28.03 6.28 -5.16
CA ALA A 24 -26.73 6.75 -5.60
C ALA A 24 -26.36 6.23 -7.00
N SER A 25 -26.59 4.94 -7.27
CA SER A 25 -26.29 4.35 -8.59
C SER A 25 -27.15 4.96 -9.71
N ASN A 26 -28.43 5.22 -9.45
CA ASN A 26 -29.32 5.90 -10.39
C ASN A 26 -28.87 7.35 -10.66
N GLN A 27 -28.51 8.10 -9.61
CA GLN A 27 -28.02 9.49 -9.75
C GLN A 27 -26.72 9.57 -10.55
N LEU A 28 -25.80 8.62 -10.33
CA LEU A 28 -24.51 8.56 -11.00
C LEU A 28 -24.56 7.89 -12.38
N GLY A 29 -25.72 7.34 -12.78
CA GLY A 29 -25.89 6.63 -14.05
C GLY A 29 -25.00 5.38 -14.17
N ILE A 30 -24.73 4.70 -13.05
CA ILE A 30 -23.94 3.47 -12.99
C ILE A 30 -24.81 2.27 -12.60
N PRO A 31 -24.46 1.04 -13.01
CA PRO A 31 -25.18 -0.13 -12.54
C PRO A 31 -25.07 -0.28 -11.01
N SER A 32 -26.19 -0.55 -10.35
CA SER A 32 -26.24 -0.75 -8.89
C SER A 32 -25.31 -1.87 -8.43
N THR A 33 -25.21 -2.96 -9.20
CA THR A 33 -24.30 -4.09 -8.97
C THR A 33 -22.84 -3.65 -8.86
N THR A 34 -22.40 -2.75 -9.73
CA THR A 34 -21.05 -2.17 -9.71
C THR A 34 -20.79 -1.44 -8.39
N LEU A 35 -21.78 -0.65 -7.94
CA LEU A 35 -21.66 0.10 -6.70
C LEU A 35 -21.63 -0.82 -5.46
N TYR A 36 -22.42 -1.90 -5.46
CA TYR A 36 -22.34 -2.95 -4.44
C TYR A 36 -20.96 -3.61 -4.40
N THR A 37 -20.40 -3.94 -5.57
CA THR A 37 -19.04 -4.48 -5.66
C THR A 37 -18.01 -3.51 -5.08
N TRP A 38 -18.10 -2.22 -5.40
CA TRP A 38 -17.20 -1.21 -4.86
C TRP A 38 -17.31 -1.08 -3.34
N ARG A 39 -18.54 -1.05 -2.78
CA ARG A 39 -18.73 -1.05 -1.32
C ARG A 39 -18.10 -2.28 -0.66
N SER A 40 -18.26 -3.46 -1.25
CA SER A 40 -17.66 -4.69 -0.74
C SER A 40 -16.13 -4.62 -0.76
N GLN A 41 -15.54 -4.19 -1.87
CA GLN A 41 -14.08 -4.02 -2.00
C GLN A 41 -13.54 -2.97 -1.03
N SER A 42 -14.24 -1.85 -0.87
CA SER A 42 -13.91 -0.80 0.10
C SER A 42 -13.97 -1.33 1.54
N LYS A 43 -14.97 -2.16 1.88
CA LYS A 43 -15.04 -2.80 3.21
C LYS A 43 -13.89 -3.79 3.46
N GLN A 44 -13.46 -4.54 2.45
CA GLN A 44 -12.41 -5.54 2.59
C GLN A 44 -10.98 -4.96 2.59
N HIS A 45 -10.76 -3.90 1.81
CA HIS A 45 -9.41 -3.39 1.53
C HIS A 45 -9.21 -1.93 1.92
N GLY A 46 -10.24 -1.23 2.42
CA GLY A 46 -10.17 0.16 2.83
C GLY A 46 -9.69 1.07 1.68
N SER A 47 -8.69 1.91 1.97
CA SER A 47 -8.03 2.81 1.01
C SER A 47 -7.29 2.09 -0.12
N LEU A 48 -7.00 0.78 0.03
CA LEU A 48 -6.31 -0.04 -0.97
C LEU A 48 -7.29 -0.74 -1.94
N ALA A 49 -8.59 -0.48 -1.83
CA ALA A 49 -9.60 -1.11 -2.68
C ALA A 49 -9.37 -0.84 -4.17
N PHE A 50 -8.86 0.34 -4.52
CA PHE A 50 -8.82 0.85 -5.90
C PHE A 50 -7.42 1.16 -6.44
N VAL A 51 -6.39 0.37 -6.10
CA VAL A 51 -4.98 0.60 -6.53
C VAL A 51 -4.68 0.38 -8.03
N GLY A 52 -5.69 0.13 -8.87
CA GLY A 52 -5.51 -0.15 -10.30
C GLY A 52 -4.91 -1.54 -10.59
N SER A 53 -5.12 -2.06 -11.80
CA SER A 53 -4.56 -3.37 -12.19
C SER A 53 -3.05 -3.25 -12.39
N GLY A 54 -2.27 -4.07 -11.69
CA GLY A 54 -0.80 -4.12 -11.82
C GLY A 54 -0.03 -3.55 -10.63
N HIS A 55 -0.70 -2.82 -9.72
CA HIS A 55 -0.08 -2.38 -8.47
C HIS A 55 -0.42 -3.35 -7.35
N PRO A 56 0.60 -3.86 -6.62
CA PRO A 56 0.37 -4.60 -5.39
C PRO A 56 -0.49 -3.77 -4.42
N ARG A 57 -1.49 -4.40 -3.79
CA ARG A 57 -2.21 -3.83 -2.64
C ARG A 57 -1.30 -3.82 -1.41
N ILE A 58 -0.23 -3.03 -1.46
CA ILE A 58 0.70 -2.88 -0.35
C ILE A 58 0.25 -1.65 0.43
N ASP A 59 -0.04 -1.86 1.71
CA ASP A 59 -0.25 -0.76 2.64
C ASP A 59 1.01 0.12 2.69
N PRO A 60 0.90 1.45 2.57
CA PRO A 60 2.04 2.36 2.55
C PRO A 60 3.00 2.15 3.73
N LYS A 61 2.46 1.88 4.93
CA LYS A 61 3.31 1.62 6.12
C LYS A 61 4.07 0.32 5.97
N THR A 62 3.48 -0.68 5.33
CA THR A 62 4.15 -1.97 5.06
C THR A 62 5.28 -1.82 4.04
N ALA A 63 5.10 -0.94 3.05
CA ALA A 63 6.17 -0.61 2.09
C ALA A 63 7.34 0.11 2.78
N GLU A 64 7.04 1.11 3.62
CA GLU A 64 8.03 1.83 4.41
C GLU A 64 8.79 0.90 5.36
N LEU A 65 8.07 0.02 6.08
CA LEU A 65 8.69 -0.97 6.98
C LEU A 65 9.69 -1.85 6.25
N LYS A 66 9.34 -2.39 5.08
CA LYS A 66 10.27 -3.19 4.26
C LYS A 66 11.51 -2.39 3.82
N GLY A 67 11.32 -1.11 3.48
CA GLY A 67 12.43 -0.22 3.14
C GLY A 67 13.38 0.00 4.32
N LEU A 68 12.81 0.25 5.50
CA LEU A 68 13.58 0.43 6.74
C LEU A 68 14.31 -0.85 7.17
N GLU A 69 13.65 -2.01 7.11
CA GLU A 69 14.28 -3.31 7.39
C GLU A 69 15.48 -3.59 6.48
N LYS A 70 15.34 -3.28 5.19
CA LYS A 70 16.45 -3.40 4.23
C LYS A 70 17.60 -2.47 4.63
N LYS A 71 17.30 -1.23 5.01
CA LYS A 71 18.31 -0.25 5.41
C LYS A 71 19.06 -0.66 6.68
N ILE A 72 18.34 -1.18 7.67
CA ILE A 72 18.93 -1.72 8.91
C ILE A 72 19.89 -2.85 8.57
N ARG A 73 19.47 -3.80 7.72
CA ARG A 73 20.32 -4.93 7.33
C ARG A 73 21.60 -4.49 6.61
N GLU A 74 21.50 -3.51 5.71
CA GLU A 74 22.67 -2.93 5.03
C GLU A 74 23.63 -2.28 6.03
N LEU A 75 23.10 -1.52 6.98
CA LEU A 75 23.91 -0.85 8.02
C LEU A 75 24.56 -1.85 8.97
N GLU A 76 23.84 -2.90 9.40
CA GLU A 76 24.38 -3.96 10.23
C GLU A 76 25.53 -4.70 9.53
N SER A 77 25.35 -5.01 8.24
CA SER A 77 26.39 -5.66 7.44
C SER A 77 27.63 -4.77 7.28
N ALA A 78 27.45 -3.48 6.99
CA ALA A 78 28.56 -2.53 6.90
C ALA A 78 29.31 -2.41 8.24
N ASN A 79 28.57 -2.37 9.35
CA ASN A 79 29.14 -2.29 10.69
C ASN A 79 29.95 -3.56 11.04
N ASP A 80 29.44 -4.74 10.67
CA ASP A 80 30.17 -6.01 10.86
C ASP A 80 31.47 -6.04 10.06
N ILE A 81 31.45 -5.59 8.80
CA ILE A 81 32.67 -5.47 7.98
C ILE A 81 33.68 -4.52 8.63
N LEU A 82 33.23 -3.35 9.10
CA LEU A 82 34.11 -2.38 9.75
C LEU A 82 34.70 -2.93 11.05
N LYS A 83 33.92 -3.64 11.87
CA LYS A 83 34.40 -4.30 13.09
C LYS A 83 35.45 -5.36 12.77
N LYS A 84 35.23 -6.17 11.74
CA LYS A 84 36.19 -7.19 11.27
C LYS A 84 37.48 -6.54 10.77
N ALA A 85 37.39 -5.44 10.03
CA ALA A 85 38.56 -4.68 9.59
C ALA A 85 39.35 -4.12 10.78
N LEU A 86 38.67 -3.50 11.75
CA LEU A 86 39.31 -2.98 12.97
C LEU A 86 40.01 -4.08 13.77
N ALA A 87 39.40 -5.26 13.91
CA ALA A 87 40.01 -6.40 14.59
C ALA A 87 41.28 -6.87 13.87
N PHE A 88 41.24 -6.97 12.53
CA PHE A 88 42.40 -7.31 11.71
C PHE A 88 43.55 -6.29 11.88
N PHE A 89 43.25 -4.99 11.84
CA PHE A 89 44.25 -3.94 12.04
C PHE A 89 44.86 -3.99 13.45
N ALA A 90 44.04 -4.17 14.49
CA ALA A 90 44.53 -4.25 15.87
C ALA A 90 45.44 -5.47 16.11
N GLU A 91 45.17 -6.60 15.44
CA GLU A 91 46.02 -7.79 15.50
C GLU A 91 47.35 -7.60 14.75
N SER A 92 47.32 -6.89 13.62
CA SER A 92 48.54 -6.55 12.86
C SER A 92 49.51 -5.63 13.61
N GLN A 93 49.02 -4.76 14.50
CA GLN A 93 49.86 -3.86 15.31
C GLN A 93 50.51 -4.50 16.54
N LYS A 94 50.11 -5.73 16.91
CA LYS A 94 50.70 -6.47 18.04
C LYS A 94 51.90 -7.34 17.64
N ARG A 95 52.21 -7.44 16.35
CA ARG A 95 53.43 -8.07 15.81
C ARG A 95 54.52 -7.03 15.59
#